data_AF-A0A956W7Y7-F1
#
_entry.id   AF-A0A956W7Y7-F1
#
_cell.length_a   1.000
_cell.length_b   1.000
_cell.length_c   1.000
_cell.angle_alpha   90.00
_cell.angle_beta   90.00
_cell.angle_gamma   90.00
#
_symmetry.space_group_name_H-M   'P 1'
#
loop_
_entity.id
_entity.type
_entity.pdbx_description
1 polymer ?
#
loop_
_entity_poly.entity_id
_entity_poly.type
_entity_poly.pdbx_seq_one_letter_code
_entity_poly.pdbx_strand_id
1 'polypeptide(L)' 'GAEMLVIATRRAGGLSGFFLGSVTQQLIRHSGCPVMVVRVE' A
#
# COMPACT_ATOMS: atom_id res chain seq x y z
N GLY A 1 2.17 -8.40 18.25
CA GLY A 1 1.56 -8.20 16.92
C GLY A 1 1.18 -6.75 16.77
N ALA A 2 1.10 -6.22 15.55
CA ALA A 2 0.55 -4.89 15.32
C ALA A 2 -0.98 -4.99 15.14
N GLU A 3 -1.71 -3.98 15.58
CA GLU A 3 -3.17 -3.92 15.38
C GLU A 3 -3.53 -3.44 13.95
N MET A 4 -2.68 -2.62 13.34
CA MET A 4 -2.84 -2.13 11.98
C MET A 4 -1.51 -1.65 11.39
N LEU A 5 -1.29 -1.90 10.09
CA LEU A 5 -0.19 -1.36 9.31
C LEU A 5 -0.71 -0.26 8.38
N VAL A 6 -0.14 0.94 8.46
CA VAL A 6 -0.51 2.07 7.60
C VAL A 6 0.62 2.41 6.66
N ILE A 7 0.32 2.51 5.37
CA ILE A 7 1.29 2.86 4.33
C ILE A 7 0.76 3.99 3.45
N ALA A 8 1.59 5.00 3.24
CA ALA A 8 1.33 6.11 2.34
C ALA A 8 1.99 5.85 0.98
N THR A 9 1.25 6.11 -0.09
CA THR A 9 1.76 6.03 -1.46
C THR A 9 1.51 7.36 -2.15
N ARG A 10 2.56 7.93 -2.75
CA ARG A 10 2.43 9.09 -3.66
C ARG A 10 1.99 8.62 -5.05
N ARG A 11 1.34 9.49 -5.82
CA ARG A 11 1.01 9.21 -7.22
C ARG A 11 2.29 8.84 -7.98
N ALA A 12 2.40 7.60 -8.43
CA ALA A 12 3.40 7.24 -9.44
C ALA A 12 2.90 7.83 -10.77
N GLY A 13 3.66 8.75 -11.37
CA GLY A 13 3.28 9.37 -12.64
C GLY A 13 3.03 8.32 -13.75
N GLY A 14 2.14 8.64 -14.69
CA GLY A 14 1.79 7.76 -15.81
C GLY A 14 0.90 6.56 -15.43
N LEU A 15 0.91 5.49 -16.25
CA LEU A 15 0.13 4.27 -16.03
C LEU A 15 0.42 3.57 -14.69
N SER A 16 1.58 3.83 -14.08
CA SER A 16 1.94 3.29 -12.77
C SER A 16 1.01 3.77 -11.65
N GLY A 17 0.32 4.91 -11.81
CA GLY A 17 -0.65 5.41 -10.84
C GLY A 17 -1.95 4.60 -10.78
N PHE A 18 -2.22 3.74 -11.78
CA PHE A 18 -3.37 2.82 -11.77
C PHE A 18 -3.10 1.54 -10.97
N PHE A 19 -1.83 1.17 -10.78
CA PHE A 19 -1.45 -0.08 -10.14
C PHE A 19 -0.93 0.14 -8.72
N LEU A 20 -1.27 -0.75 -7.80
CA LEU A 20 -0.61 -0.84 -6.50
C LEU A 20 0.85 -1.24 -6.68
N GLY A 21 1.77 -0.53 -6.04
CA GLY A 21 3.20 -0.85 -6.05
C GLY A 21 3.47 -2.27 -5.52
N SER A 22 4.55 -2.90 -6.01
CA SER A 22 4.91 -4.29 -5.67
C SER A 22 4.99 -4.54 -4.16
N VAL A 23 5.57 -3.60 -3.42
CA VAL A 23 5.66 -3.65 -1.95
C VAL A 23 4.28 -3.64 -1.31
N THR A 24 3.40 -2.72 -1.72
CA THR A 24 2.03 -2.65 -1.20
C THR A 24 1.27 -3.95 -1.47
N GLN A 25 1.44 -4.54 -2.65
CA GLN A 25 0.80 -5.82 -2.94
C GLN A 25 1.34 -6.96 -2.09
N GLN A 26 2.66 -7.00 -1.83
CA GLN A 26 3.24 -7.99 -0.92
C GLN A 26 2.72 -7.81 0.50
N LEU A 27 2.61 -6.59 0.99
CA LEU A 27 2.08 -6.29 2.32
C LEU A 27 0.63 -6.76 2.44
N ILE A 28 -0.24 -6.40 1.50
CA ILE A 28 -1.65 -6.84 1.50
C ILE A 28 -1.77 -8.37 1.49
N ARG A 29 -0.87 -9.07 0.79
CA ARG A 29 -0.91 -10.54 0.68
C ARG A 29 -0.37 -11.28 1.90
N HIS A 30 0.56 -10.69 2.65
CA HIS A 30 1.32 -11.43 3.67
C HIS A 30 1.28 -10.79 5.06
N SER A 31 0.63 -9.64 5.25
CA SER A 31 0.54 -9.02 6.56
C SER A 31 -0.29 -9.86 7.53
N GLY A 32 0.25 -10.11 8.71
CA GLY A 32 -0.49 -10.72 9.82
C GLY A 32 -1.46 -9.77 10.55
N CYS A 33 -1.66 -8.56 10.04
CA CYS A 33 -2.58 -7.56 10.59
C CYS A 33 -3.23 -6.76 9.44
N PRO A 34 -4.35 -6.07 9.68
CA PRO A 34 -5.00 -5.20 8.69
C PRO A 34 -4.04 -4.15 8.10
N VAL A 35 -4.13 -3.90 6.79
CA VAL A 35 -3.31 -2.91 6.07
C VAL A 35 -4.18 -1.79 5.52
N MET A 36 -3.91 -0.56 5.93
CA MET A 36 -4.53 0.65 5.38
C MET A 36 -3.57 1.34 4.41
N VAL A 37 -4.04 1.55 3.17
CA VAL A 37 -3.25 2.23 2.13
C VAL A 37 -3.81 3.63 1.90
N VAL A 38 -3.00 4.65 2.20
CA VAL A 38 -3.35 6.05 2.03
C VAL A 38 -2.73 6.56 0.72
N ARG A 39 -3.56 7.15 -0.15
CA ARG A 39 -3.09 7.89 -1.33
C ARG A 39 -2.81 9.32 -0.90
N VAL A 40 -1.57 9.75 -1.04
CA VAL A 40 -1.17 11.14 -0.79
C VAL A 40 -1.13 11.84 -2.15
N GLU A 41 -2.03 12.80 -2.32
CA GLU A 41 -2.11 13.69 -3.48
C GLU A 41 -1.07 14.81 -3.42
#